data_AF-S5Z1Z3-F1
#
_entry.id   AF-S5Z1Z3-F1
#
_cell.length_a   1.000
_cell.length_b   1.000
_cell.length_c   1.000
_cell.angle_alpha   90.00
_cell.angle_beta   90.00
_cell.angle_gamma   90.00
#
_symmetry.space_group_name_H-M   'P 1'
#
loop_
_entity.id
_entity.type
_entity.pdbx_description
1 polymer ?
#
loop_
_entity_poly.entity_id
_entity_poly.type
_entity_poly.pdbx_seq_one_letter_code
_entity_poly.pdbx_strand_id
1 'polypeptide(L)' 'MQNNYDEKPHCSFCHSTNVQLIAPFGTAQLVRQFYCHSCKSVFEYIRWQSEERSEHVGQSRNFITGAAHTPAQ' A
#
# COMPACT_ATOMS: atom_id res chain seq x y z
N MET A 1 -10.89 -8.42 8.72
CA MET A 1 -10.45 -9.45 7.76
C MET A 1 -8.96 -9.23 7.56
N GLN A 2 -8.12 -10.24 7.83
CA GLN A 2 -6.67 -10.09 7.96
C GLN A 2 -6.03 -9.78 6.60
N ASN A 3 -5.46 -8.58 6.43
CA ASN A 3 -4.71 -8.22 5.23
C ASN A 3 -3.44 -9.07 5.16
N ASN A 4 -3.37 -9.99 4.19
CA ASN A 4 -2.22 -10.86 3.96
C ASN A 4 -1.09 -10.06 3.28
N TYR A 5 -0.37 -9.24 4.06
CA TYR A 5 0.81 -8.49 3.62
C TYR A 5 2.12 -9.29 3.76
N ASP A 6 2.06 -10.61 3.53
CA ASP A 6 3.22 -11.49 3.66
C ASP A 6 3.34 -12.44 2.45
N GLU A 7 3.12 -11.93 1.23
CA GLU A 7 3.63 -12.65 0.08
C GLU A 7 5.16 -12.64 0.15
N LYS A 8 5.70 -13.77 0.63
CA LYS A 8 7.14 -14.00 0.67
C LYS A 8 7.70 -13.84 -0.75
N PRO A 9 8.68 -12.94 -0.95
CA PRO A 9 9.23 -12.71 -2.27
C PRO A 9 9.83 -14.01 -2.81
N HIS A 10 9.53 -14.32 -4.07
CA HIS A 10 10.14 -15.43 -4.80
C HIS A 10 11.16 -14.88 -5.79
N CYS A 11 12.23 -15.63 -6.02
CA CYS A 11 13.25 -15.24 -7.00
C CYS A 11 12.66 -15.22 -8.41
N SER A 12 12.78 -14.09 -9.13
CA SER A 12 12.27 -13.93 -10.51
C SER A 12 12.94 -14.84 -11.55
N PHE A 13 14.02 -15.53 -11.18
CA PHE A 13 14.78 -16.40 -12.10
C PHE A 13 14.53 -17.89 -11.87
N CYS A 14 14.49 -18.33 -10.61
CA CYS A 14 14.38 -19.75 -10.26
C CYS A 14 13.17 -20.07 -9.38
N HIS A 15 12.33 -19.09 -9.05
CA HIS A 15 11.14 -19.20 -8.20
C HIS A 15 11.39 -19.71 -6.77
N SER A 16 12.65 -19.87 -6.36
CA SER A 16 13.00 -20.21 -4.99
C SER A 16 12.57 -19.12 -4.02
N THR A 17 12.09 -19.54 -2.85
CA THR A 17 11.79 -18.68 -1.69
C THR A 17 13.00 -18.48 -0.78
N ASN A 18 14.13 -19.14 -1.06
CA ASN A 18 15.39 -18.96 -0.34
C ASN A 18 16.06 -17.65 -0.78
N VAL A 19 15.50 -16.53 -0.35
CA VAL A 19 15.92 -15.18 -0.70
C VAL A 19 16.16 -14.33 0.55
N GLN A 20 17.09 -13.39 0.46
CA GLN A 20 17.44 -12.45 1.53
C GLN A 20 17.30 -11.01 1.03
N LEU A 21 16.64 -10.15 1.79
CA LEU A 21 16.63 -8.71 1.52
C LEU A 21 18.04 -8.15 1.73
N ILE A 22 18.59 -7.50 0.70
CA ILE A 22 19.94 -6.91 0.76
C ILE A 22 19.92 -5.39 0.73
N ALA A 23 18.92 -4.78 0.09
CA ALA A 23 18.71 -3.34 0.14
C ALA A 23 17.21 -3.00 0.15
N PRO A 24 16.76 -2.10 1.04
CA PRO A 24 15.37 -1.67 1.07
C PRO A 24 15.01 -0.83 -0.16
N PHE A 25 15.98 -0.24 -0.85
CA PHE A 25 15.79 0.56 -2.06
C PHE A 25 16.81 0.12 -3.10
N GLY A 26 16.37 -0.04 -4.36
CA GLY A 26 17.23 -0.44 -5.48
C GLY A 26 17.42 0.69 -6.48
N THR A 27 17.30 0.38 -7.77
CA THR A 27 17.36 1.36 -8.86
C THR A 27 16.24 2.40 -8.83
N ALA A 28 15.12 2.08 -8.18
CA ALA A 28 13.98 2.97 -7.97
C ALA A 28 13.52 2.97 -6.49
N GLN A 29 12.84 4.04 -6.07
CA GLN A 29 12.34 4.16 -4.69
C GLN A 29 11.27 3.10 -4.32
N LEU A 30 10.54 2.61 -5.33
CA LEU A 30 9.46 1.64 -5.13
C LEU A 30 9.94 0.19 -5.17
N VAL A 31 11.23 -0.08 -5.36
CA VAL A 31 11.72 -1.47 -5.41
C VAL A 31 12.57 -1.83 -4.19
N ARG A 32 12.56 -3.09 -3.82
CA ARG A 32 13.50 -3.72 -2.87
C ARG A 32 14.42 -4.64 -3.64
N GLN A 33 15.68 -4.74 -3.23
CA GLN A 33 16.63 -5.69 -3.81
C GLN A 33 16.82 -6.90 -2.91
N PHE A 34 16.78 -8.08 -3.53
CA PHE A 34 16.94 -9.36 -2.88
C PHE A 34 18.07 -10.16 -3.52
N TYR A 35 18.75 -10.98 -2.71
CA TYR A 35 19.69 -11.99 -3.16
C TYR A 35 19.07 -13.38 -3.02
N CYS A 36 19.13 -14.20 -4.08
CA CYS A 36 18.68 -15.58 -4.04
C CYS A 36 19.83 -16.53 -3.71
N HIS A 37 19.69 -17.32 -2.64
CA HIS A 37 20.70 -18.29 -2.24
C HIS A 37 20.70 -19.57 -3.09
N SER A 38 19.61 -19.87 -3.80
CA SER A 38 19.51 -21.06 -4.68
C SER A 38 20.23 -20.87 -6.01
N CYS A 39 19.95 -19.79 -6.74
CA CYS A 39 20.55 -19.54 -8.07
C CYS A 39 21.64 -18.46 -8.06
N LYS A 40 21.94 -17.87 -6.90
CA LYS A 40 23.00 -16.86 -6.70
C LYS A 40 22.79 -15.56 -7.48
N SER A 41 21.55 -15.24 -7.84
CA SER A 41 21.18 -14.01 -8.57
C SER A 41 20.66 -12.91 -7.63
N VAL A 42 20.89 -11.64 -8.01
CA VAL A 42 20.23 -10.46 -7.42
C VAL A 42 19.01 -10.09 -8.27
N PHE A 43 17.88 -9.78 -7.63
CA PHE A 43 16.67 -9.33 -8.31
C PHE A 43 15.96 -8.20 -7.55
N GLU A 44 15.10 -7.47 -8.25
CA GLU A 44 14.29 -6.40 -7.70
C GLU A 44 12.82 -6.81 -7.59
N TYR A 45 12.18 -6.40 -6.50
CA TYR A 45 10.76 -6.64 -6.23
C TYR A 45 10.04 -5.32 -6.02
N ILE A 46 8.95 -5.11 -6.76
CA ILE A 46 8.20 -3.86 -6.76
C ILE A 46 7.23 -3.83 -5.56
N ARG A 47 7.24 -2.74 -4.80
CA ARG A 47 6.29 -2.46 -3.72
C ARG A 47 5.00 -1.92 -4.34
N TRP A 48 4.06 -2.79 -4.66
CA TRP A 48 2.68 -2.37 -4.91
C TRP A 48 2.02 -1.97 -3.61
N GLN A 49 1.64 -0.69 -3.53
CA GLN A 49 0.62 -0.28 -2.57
C GLN A 49 -0.71 -0.64 -3.21
N SER A 50 -1.50 -1.50 -2.56
CA SER A 50 -2.91 -1.59 -2.94
C SER A 50 -3.51 -0.22 -2.68
N GLU A 51 -4.15 0.37 -3.68
CA GLU A 51 -5.06 1.49 -3.46
C GLU A 51 -6.19 1.00 -2.58
N GLU A 52 -6.04 1.09 -1.25
CA GLU A 52 -7.21 1.19 -0.40
C GLU A 52 -7.89 2.49 -0.81
N ARG A 53 -8.89 2.38 -1.69
CA ARG A 53 -9.79 3.48 -2.04
C ARG A 53 -10.15 4.16 -0.74
N SER A 54 -9.72 5.42 -0.60
CA SER A 54 -10.15 6.29 0.49
C SER A 54 -11.63 6.64 0.27
N GLU A 55 -12.53 5.69 0.53
CA GLU A 55 -13.93 6.00 0.78
C GLU A 55 -14.04 6.49 2.21
N HIS A 56 -13.82 7.79 2.43
CA HIS A 56 -14.32 8.54 3.59
C HIS A 56 -14.34 10.05 3.25
N VAL A 57 -15.18 10.44 2.30
CA VAL A 57 -15.77 11.79 2.27
C VAL A 57 -17.28 11.61 2.35
N GLY A 58 -17.76 11.42 3.57
CA GLY A 58 -19.17 11.18 3.84
C GLY A 58 -19.47 11.27 5.32
N GLN A 59 -19.05 12.34 6.00
CA GLN A 59 -19.50 12.59 7.37
C GLN A 59 -19.84 14.06 7.59
N SER A 60 -21.15 14.31 7.49
CA SER A 60 -21.98 15.30 8.19
C SER A 60 -21.41 16.69 8.46
N ARG A 61 -21.69 17.64 7.56
CA ARG A 61 -21.90 19.04 7.96
C ARG A 61 -23.29 19.13 8.60
N ASN A 62 -23.36 19.16 9.93
CA ASN A 62 -24.59 19.52 10.64
C ASN A 62 -24.95 20.97 10.27
N PHE A 63 -25.94 21.15 9.40
CA PHE A 63 -26.56 22.43 9.12
C PHE A 63 -27.42 22.81 10.33
N ILE A 64 -26.96 23.78 11.12
CA ILE A 64 -27.81 24.50 12.08
C ILE A 64 -28.94 25.17 11.29
N THR A 65 -30.16 24.63 11.41
CA THR A 65 -31.36 25.25 10.88
C THR A 65 -31.62 26.53 11.67
N GLY A 66 -31.23 27.67 11.12
CA GLY A 66 -31.67 28.98 11.62
C GLY A 66 -33.16 29.11 11.40
N ALA A 67 -33.93 29.16 12.49
CA ALA A 67 -35.35 29.45 12.45
C ALA A 67 -35.57 30.83 11.82
N ALA A 68 -36.34 30.86 10.73
CA ALA A 68 -36.82 32.10 10.13
C ALA A 68 -37.72 32.82 11.14
N HIS A 69 -37.23 33.93 11.69
CA HIS A 69 -38.08 34.93 12.31
C HIS A 69 -38.89 35.64 11.22
N THR A 70 -40.18 35.35 11.17
CA THR A 70 -41.14 36.14 10.38
C THR A 70 -41.28 37.52 11.03
N PRO A 71 -41.14 38.64 10.29
CA PRO A 71 -41.56 39.93 10.82
C PRO A 71 -43.09 39.97 10.79
N ALA A 72 -43.72 40.14 11.96
CA ALA A 72 -45.09 40.59 12.07
C ALA A 72 -45.11 42.13 12.02
N GLN A 73 -46.14 42.64 11.34
CA GLN A 73 -46.40 44.03 10.94
C GLN A 73 -46.31 45.06 12.06
#